data_AF-A0A202DWA8-F1
#
_entry.id   AF-A0A202DWA8-F1
#
_cell.length_a   1.000
_cell.length_b   1.000
_cell.length_c   1.000
_cell.angle_alpha   90.00
_cell.angle_beta   90.00
_cell.angle_gamma   90.00
#
_symmetry.space_group_name_H-M   'P 1'
#
loop_
_entity.id
_entity.type
_entity.pdbx_description
1 polymer ?
#
loop_
_entity_poly.entity_id
_entity_poly.type
_entity_poly.pdbx_seq_one_letter_code
_entity_poly.pdbx_strand_id
1 'polypeptide(L)'
;VALIDVGGGTTDVTVFHAGAVKHTAVLPLGGNHITNDVAAGLFTPSAAAGETQAAYGRTSGWAGGGGEENPGNLPPPPSFSQNRT
;
A
#
# COMPACT_ATOMS: atom_id res chain seq x y z
N VAL A 1 8.67 -21.01 -5.62
CA VAL A 1 8.28 -20.05 -4.56
C VAL A 1 8.88 -18.71 -4.92
N ALA A 2 8.23 -17.60 -4.60
CA ALA A 2 8.83 -16.27 -4.74
C ALA A 2 8.68 -15.49 -3.43
N LEU A 3 9.69 -14.73 -3.07
CA LEU A 3 9.64 -13.68 -2.06
C LEU A 3 9.42 -12.35 -2.80
N ILE A 4 8.50 -11.55 -2.30
CA ILE A 4 8.25 -10.19 -2.79
C ILE A 4 8.33 -9.28 -1.58
N ASP A 5 9.26 -8.33 -1.61
CA ASP A 5 9.40 -7.26 -0.62
C ASP A 5 9.00 -5.94 -1.26
N VAL A 6 8.04 -5.24 -0.66
CA VAL A 6 7.47 -4.00 -1.20
C VAL A 6 7.91 -2.84 -0.30
N GLY A 7 8.92 -2.09 -0.75
CA GLY A 7 9.40 -0.88 -0.10
C GLY A 7 8.69 0.38 -0.60
N GLY A 8 9.16 1.55 -0.16
CA GLY A 8 8.61 2.85 -0.59
C GLY A 8 8.89 3.16 -2.06
N GLY A 9 10.13 2.97 -2.53
CA GLY A 9 10.54 3.30 -3.91
C GLY A 9 10.68 2.09 -4.84
N THR A 10 10.89 0.91 -4.29
CA THR A 10 11.21 -0.31 -5.04
C THR A 10 10.49 -1.52 -4.49
N THR A 11 10.38 -2.54 -5.34
CA THR A 11 9.87 -3.86 -5.00
C THR A 11 10.91 -4.88 -5.41
N ASP A 12 11.38 -5.65 -4.45
CA ASP A 12 12.38 -6.68 -4.66
C ASP A 12 11.70 -8.04 -4.83
N VAL A 13 12.06 -8.76 -5.90
CA VAL A 13 11.50 -10.07 -6.23
C VAL A 13 12.62 -11.09 -6.23
N THR A 14 12.46 -12.17 -5.46
CA THR A 14 13.38 -13.31 -5.45
C THR A 14 12.64 -14.60 -5.75
N VAL A 15 13.04 -15.32 -6.80
CA VAL A 15 12.44 -16.59 -7.21
C VAL A 15 13.31 -17.76 -6.76
N PHE A 16 12.69 -18.71 -6.06
CA PHE A 16 13.29 -19.94 -5.58
C PHE A 16 12.75 -21.16 -6.32
N HIS A 17 13.68 -22.04 -6.72
CA HIS A 17 13.37 -23.33 -7.34
C HIS A 17 14.36 -24.39 -6.86
N ALA A 18 13.83 -25.56 -6.45
CA ALA A 18 14.62 -26.69 -5.93
C ALA A 18 15.58 -26.29 -4.79
N GLY A 19 15.10 -25.50 -3.83
CA GLY A 19 15.89 -25.08 -2.66
C GLY A 19 16.94 -24.00 -2.91
N ALA A 20 17.05 -23.47 -4.14
CA ALA A 20 18.02 -22.44 -4.49
C ALA A 20 17.37 -21.22 -5.16
N VAL A 21 18.03 -20.06 -5.04
CA VAL A 21 17.67 -18.84 -5.78
C VAL A 21 17.97 -19.04 -7.26
N LYS A 22 17.02 -18.66 -8.12
CA LYS A 22 17.17 -18.71 -9.57
C LYS A 22 17.20 -17.33 -10.23
N HIS A 23 16.47 -16.38 -9.66
CA HIS A 23 16.38 -15.04 -10.22
C HIS A 23 16.09 -14.03 -9.12
N THR A 24 16.67 -12.85 -9.27
CA THR A 24 16.39 -11.67 -8.44
C THR A 24 16.17 -10.48 -9.37
N ALA A 25 15.15 -9.68 -9.09
CA ALA A 25 14.88 -8.44 -9.80
C ALA A 25 14.48 -7.35 -8.82
N VAL A 26 14.83 -6.11 -9.16
CA VAL A 26 14.38 -4.90 -8.46
C VAL A 26 13.50 -4.13 -9.43
N LEU A 27 12.25 -3.90 -9.06
CA LEU A 27 11.32 -3.08 -9.82
C LEU A 27 11.29 -1.67 -9.22
N PRO A 28 11.36 -0.60 -10.03
CA PRO A 28 11.27 0.79 -9.56
C PRO A 28 9.82 1.17 -9.28
N LEU A 29 9.13 0.35 -8.48
CA LEU A 29 7.72 0.46 -8.10
C LEU A 29 7.60 0.11 -6.63
N GLY A 30 6.78 0.84 -5.87
CA GLY A 30 6.71 0.71 -4.41
C GLY A 30 5.62 1.59 -3.81
N GLY A 31 5.55 1.66 -2.49
CA GLY A 31 4.51 2.38 -1.73
C GLY A 31 4.32 3.85 -2.12
N ASN A 32 5.38 4.55 -2.54
CA ASN A 32 5.29 5.95 -2.96
C ASN A 32 4.39 6.14 -4.20
N HIS A 33 4.35 5.15 -5.09
CA HIS A 33 3.46 5.18 -6.25
C HIS A 33 1.99 5.14 -5.80
N ILE A 34 1.68 4.30 -4.81
CA ILE A 34 0.35 4.22 -4.19
C ILE A 34 0.02 5.56 -3.52
N THR A 35 0.93 6.10 -2.71
CA THR A 35 0.74 7.40 -2.04
C THR A 35 0.47 8.51 -3.05
N ASN A 36 1.17 8.51 -4.19
CA ASN A 36 0.98 9.51 -5.24
C ASN A 36 -0.37 9.36 -5.95
N ASP A 37 -0.84 8.15 -6.19
CA ASP A 37 -2.17 7.91 -6.76
C ASP A 37 -3.27 8.39 -5.80
N VAL A 38 -3.11 8.13 -4.50
CA VAL A 38 -4.01 8.66 -3.46
C VAL A 38 -3.96 10.19 -3.42
N ALA A 39 -2.77 10.78 -3.48
CA ALA A 39 -2.59 12.24 -3.52
C ALA A 39 -3.30 12.87 -4.72
N ALA A 40 -3.15 12.27 -5.91
CA ALA A 40 -3.79 12.71 -7.13
C ALA A 40 -5.33 12.56 -7.06
N GLY A 41 -5.82 11.40 -6.59
CA GLY A 41 -7.24 11.11 -6.51
C GLY A 41 -7.99 11.93 -5.45
N LEU A 42 -7.32 12.26 -4.34
CA LEU A 42 -7.91 13.05 -3.25
C LEU A 42 -7.55 14.53 -3.29
N PHE A 43 -6.77 14.97 -4.29
CA PHE A 43 -6.25 16.33 -4.41
C PHE A 43 -5.60 16.83 -3.12
N THR A 44 -4.74 16.00 -2.52
CA THR A 44 -4.09 16.27 -1.24
C THR A 44 -2.57 16.22 -1.37
N PRO A 45 -1.79 16.99 -0.58
CA PRO A 45 -0.34 16.85 -0.57
C PRO A 45 0.11 15.41 -0.28
N SER A 46 1.20 14.97 -0.90
CA SER A 46 1.70 13.59 -0.78
C SER A 46 1.93 13.15 0.68
N ALA A 47 2.36 14.06 1.56
CA ALA A 47 2.50 13.79 2.99
C ALA A 47 1.16 13.41 3.65
N ALA A 48 0.10 14.19 3.39
CA ALA A 48 -1.24 13.92 3.92
C ALA A 48 -1.89 12.68 3.28
N ALA A 49 -1.58 12.39 2.01
CA ALA A 49 -1.96 11.13 1.38
C ALA A 49 -1.31 9.93 2.08
N GLY A 50 -0.04 10.03 2.44
CA GLY A 50 0.69 8.99 3.16
C GLY A 50 0.11 8.72 4.55
N GLU A 51 -0.26 9.78 5.28
CA GLU A 51 -0.97 9.67 6.56
C GLU A 51 -2.34 8.98 6.38
N THR A 52 -3.08 9.37 5.34
CA THR A 52 -4.37 8.75 5.02
C THR A 52 -4.22 7.27 4.70
N GLN A 53 -3.22 6.90 3.89
CA GLN A 53 -2.93 5.51 3.56
C GLN A 53 -2.49 4.71 4.80
N ALA A 54 -1.70 5.28 5.69
CA ALA A 54 -1.30 4.60 6.94
C ALA A 54 -2.49 4.36 7.88
N ALA A 55 -3.45 5.30 7.92
CA ALA A 55 -4.63 5.20 8.78
C ALA A 55 -5.73 4.29 8.20
N TYR A 56 -5.94 4.32 6.89
CA TYR A 56 -7.10 3.72 6.23
C TYR A 56 -6.78 2.74 5.10
N GLY A 57 -5.52 2.64 4.67
CA GLY A 57 -5.13 1.78 3.56
C GLY A 57 -5.42 0.31 3.86
N ARG A 58 -6.16 -0.34 2.96
CA ARG A 58 -6.48 -1.77 3.00
C ARG A 58 -6.26 -2.37 1.62
N THR A 59 -5.80 -3.61 1.60
CA THR A 59 -5.84 -4.44 0.40
C THR A 59 -7.07 -5.34 0.51
N SER A 60 -7.83 -5.51 -0.56
CA SER A 60 -8.90 -6.51 -0.57
C SER A 60 -8.25 -7.88 -0.35
N GLY A 61 -8.67 -8.55 0.72
CA GLY A 61 -8.16 -9.87 1.05
C GLY A 61 -8.36 -10.84 -0.11
N TRP A 62 -7.40 -11.74 -0.31
CA TRP A 62 -7.60 -12.87 -1.22
C TRP A 62 -8.76 -13.73 -0.74
N ALA A 63 -9.79 -13.91 -1.57
CA ALA A 63 -11.04 -14.61 -1.20
C ALA A 63 -10.88 -16.07 -0.75
N GLY A 64 -9.69 -16.66 -0.85
CA GLY A 64 -9.39 -18.02 -0.38
C GLY A 64 -8.84 -18.12 1.06
N GLY A 65 -8.67 -17.02 1.79
CA GLY A 65 -8.20 -17.01 3.18
C GLY A 65 -9.06 -16.08 4.04
N GLY A 66 -9.87 -16.64 4.94
CA GLY A 66 -10.92 -15.96 5.69
C GLY A 66 -10.46 -14.96 6.76
N GLY A 67 -9.81 -13.87 6.36
CA GLY A 67 -9.69 -12.68 7.19
C GLY A 67 -10.79 -11.70 6.83
N GLU A 68 -11.91 -11.72 7.55
CA GLU A 68 -12.95 -10.70 7.43
C GLU A 68 -12.46 -9.42 8.12
N GLU A 69 -12.36 -8.34 7.35
CA GLU A 69 -11.99 -7.02 7.85
C GLU A 69 -13.12 -6.45 8.72
N ASN A 70 -12.84 -6.18 10.00
CA ASN A 70 -13.84 -5.60 10.91
C ASN A 70 -13.81 -4.05 10.79
N PRO A 71 -14.82 -3.43 10.15
CA PRO A 71 -14.85 -1.97 9.92
C PRO A 71 -15.02 -1.16 11.22
N GLY A 72 -15.41 -1.78 12.33
CA GLY A 72 -15.67 -1.10 13.61
C GLY A 72 -14.42 -0.55 14.32
N ASN A 73 -13.22 -0.97 13.90
CA ASN A 73 -11.94 -0.53 14.48
C ASN A 73 -11.26 0.60 13.69
N LEU A 74 -11.93 1.16 12.68
CA LEU A 74 -11.36 2.25 11.90
C LEU A 74 -11.34 3.55 12.72
N PRO A 75 -10.26 4.34 12.66
CA PRO A 75 -10.28 5.68 13.21
C PRO A 75 -11.39 6.50 12.52
N PRO A 76 -11.98 7.50 13.21
CA PRO A 76 -12.98 8.36 12.60
C PRO A 76 -12.34 9.13 11.44
N PRO A 77 -13.03 9.24 10.28
CA PRO A 77 -12.47 9.90 9.09
C PRO A 77 -12.03 11.32 9.44
N PRO A 78 -10.95 11.82 8.82
CA PRO A 78 -10.49 13.18 9.07
C PRO A 78 -11.61 14.18 8.79
N SER A 79 -11.87 15.05 9.76
CA SER A 79 -12.81 16.16 9.59
C SER A 79 -12.17 17.20 8.68
N PHE A 80 -12.46 17.12 7.38
CA PHE A 80 -12.08 18.16 6.43
C PHE A 80 -12.81 19.45 6.80
N SER A 81 -12.11 20.39 7.44
CA SER A 81 -12.58 21.76 7.62
C SER A 81 -12.78 22.37 6.24
N GLN A 82 -14.05 22.61 5.86
CA GLN A 82 -14.46 23.24 4.60
C GLN A 82 -14.10 24.73 4.56
N ASN A 83 -12.88 25.10 4.95
CA ASN A 83 -12.43 26.48 4.89
C ASN A 83 -11.62 26.70 3.61
N ARG A 84 -12.35 26.77 2.49
CA ARG A 84 -11.85 27.32 1.23
C ARG A 84 -12.24 28.78 1.16
N THR A 85 -11.27 29.67 1.35
CA THR A 85 -11.26 30.98 0.68
C THR A 85 -11.06 30.82 -0.82
#